data_AF-A0A7X0QPX8-F1
#
_entry.id   AF-A0A7X0QPX8-F1
#
_cell.length_a   1.000
_cell.length_b   1.000
_cell.length_c   1.000
_cell.angle_alpha   90.00
_cell.angle_beta   90.00
_cell.angle_gamma   90.00
#
_symmetry.space_group_name_H-M   'P 1'
#
loop_
_entity.id
_entity.type
_entity.pdbx_description
1 polymer ?
#
loop_
_entity_poly.entity_id
_entity_poly.type
_entity_poly.pdbx_seq_one_letter_code
_entity_poly.pdbx_strand_id
1 'polypeptide(L)'
;MKHFLAVAFLSLLAIPARSQDPPKLQLTCDASASLLDLRVNVPAIAPRQNVESEEIDISSLVVFEPGDGHQNVRRTGTRTESRICGSLLVRISAGYYNANPQGERGAADDYPLIEVESGGRLLLGPVALGVCEAGSARQDAFAKCPEEWATEVRIRARSEGGHDVELQHVYGERRFMPPN
;
A
#
# COMPACT_ATOMS: atom_id res chain seq x y z
N MET A 1 27.85 28.03 56.41
CA MET A 1 27.68 26.78 55.65
C MET A 1 26.37 26.87 54.89
N LYS A 2 26.40 27.01 53.56
CA LYS A 2 25.22 27.02 52.68
C LYS A 2 25.45 25.93 51.63
N HIS A 3 24.61 24.91 51.61
CA HIS A 3 24.61 23.88 50.57
C HIS A 3 23.50 24.21 49.57
N PHE A 4 23.88 24.49 48.33
CA PHE A 4 22.96 24.58 47.20
C PHE A 4 22.87 23.19 46.57
N LEU A 5 21.72 22.54 46.67
CA LEU A 5 21.40 21.34 45.88
C LEU A 5 20.97 21.80 44.48
N ALA A 6 21.77 21.49 43.46
CA ALA A 6 21.38 21.66 42.07
C ALA A 6 20.58 20.42 41.64
N VAL A 7 19.26 20.59 41.46
CA VAL A 7 18.40 19.57 40.86
C VAL A 7 18.56 19.65 39.35
N ALA A 8 19.24 18.67 38.76
CA ALA A 8 19.30 18.51 37.32
C ALA A 8 17.95 17.97 36.82
N PHE A 9 17.17 18.83 36.17
CA PHE A 9 16.00 18.44 35.41
C PHE A 9 16.47 17.67 34.17
N LEU A 10 16.38 16.34 34.21
CA LEU A 10 16.50 15.51 33.02
C LEU A 10 15.23 15.74 32.18
N SER A 11 15.32 16.58 31.15
CA SER A 11 14.28 16.69 30.15
C SER A 11 14.21 15.37 29.37
N LEU A 12 13.21 14.53 29.67
CA LEU A 12 12.83 13.45 28.77
C LEU A 12 12.43 14.10 27.44
N LEU A 13 13.32 14.00 26.45
CA LEU A 13 12.98 14.20 25.06
C LEU A 13 11.96 13.10 24.71
N ALA A 14 10.67 13.44 24.79
CA ALA A 14 9.62 12.64 24.20
C ALA A 14 9.94 12.54 22.70
N ILE A 15 10.48 11.40 22.28
CA ILE A 15 10.58 11.07 20.86
C ILE A 15 9.12 11.09 20.38
N PRO A 16 8.74 11.99 19.45
CA PRO A 16 7.38 11.98 18.95
C PRO A 16 7.16 10.59 18.34
N ALA A 17 6.16 9.87 18.86
CA ALA A 17 5.60 8.74 18.17
C ALA A 17 5.14 9.28 16.82
N ARG A 18 5.94 9.06 15.77
CA ARG A 18 5.60 9.44 14.41
C ARG A 18 4.32 8.67 14.11
N SER A 19 3.17 9.35 14.10
CA SER A 19 1.94 8.74 13.61
C SER A 19 2.23 8.47 12.14
N GLN A 20 2.57 7.23 11.82
CA GLN A 20 2.64 6.81 10.44
C GLN A 20 1.21 6.95 9.92
N ASP A 21 1.01 7.89 9.01
CA ASP A 21 -0.27 8.03 8.33
C ASP A 21 -0.62 6.66 7.71
N PRO A 22 -1.88 6.23 7.77
CA PRO A 22 -2.29 4.97 7.21
C PRO A 22 -1.90 4.90 5.72
N PRO A 23 -1.49 3.72 5.22
CA PRO A 23 -1.08 3.53 3.84
C PRO A 23 -2.21 3.92 2.89
N LYS A 24 -1.92 4.88 2.00
CA LYS A 24 -2.89 5.35 1.01
C LYS A 24 -2.44 4.97 -0.39
N LEU A 25 -3.35 4.36 -1.15
CA LEU A 25 -3.15 4.06 -2.55
C LEU A 25 -3.72 5.19 -3.41
N GLN A 26 -2.88 5.78 -4.23
CA GLN A 26 -3.29 6.61 -5.34
C GLN A 26 -3.61 5.72 -6.54
N LEU A 27 -4.81 5.86 -7.10
CA LEU A 27 -5.18 5.30 -8.40
C LEU A 27 -5.43 6.43 -9.38
N THR A 28 -4.66 6.47 -10.46
CA THR A 28 -4.86 7.42 -11.56
C THR A 28 -5.23 6.64 -12.83
N CYS A 29 -6.33 7.04 -13.47
CA CYS A 29 -6.89 6.40 -14.63
C CYS A 29 -7.12 7.39 -15.77
N ASP A 30 -6.56 7.11 -16.94
CA ASP A 30 -7.03 7.67 -18.22
C ASP A 30 -7.72 6.56 -19.00
N ALA A 31 -9.06 6.56 -18.94
CA ALA A 31 -9.88 5.54 -19.59
C ALA A 31 -9.76 5.58 -21.12
N SER A 32 -9.47 6.75 -21.70
CA SER A 32 -9.37 6.93 -23.16
C SER A 32 -8.11 6.29 -23.72
N ALA A 33 -7.01 6.34 -22.96
CA ALA A 33 -5.74 5.71 -23.29
C ALA A 33 -5.59 4.30 -22.69
N SER A 34 -6.54 3.85 -21.86
CA SER A 34 -6.38 2.67 -20.99
C SER A 34 -5.04 2.69 -20.25
N LEU A 35 -4.74 3.86 -19.68
CA LEU A 35 -3.57 4.08 -18.84
C LEU A 35 -4.00 4.00 -17.38
N LEU A 36 -3.36 3.12 -16.62
CA LEU A 36 -3.51 2.98 -15.18
C LEU A 36 -2.16 3.24 -14.52
N ASP A 37 -2.16 4.08 -13.49
CA ASP A 37 -1.01 4.37 -12.64
C ASP A 37 -1.41 4.20 -11.17
N LEU A 38 -0.66 3.37 -10.44
CA LEU A 38 -0.92 3.03 -9.04
C LEU A 38 0.33 3.27 -8.20
N ARG A 39 0.18 4.07 -7.14
CA ARG A 39 1.31 4.52 -6.30
C ARG A 39 0.87 4.63 -4.84
N VAL A 40 1.80 4.48 -3.91
CA VAL A 40 1.50 4.51 -2.47
C VAL A 40 2.09 5.75 -1.81
N ASN A 41 1.34 6.37 -0.89
CA ASN A 41 1.75 7.52 -0.07
C ASN A 41 2.23 8.73 -0.88
N VAL A 42 1.67 8.91 -2.08
CA VAL A 42 1.83 10.14 -2.87
C VAL A 42 0.58 11.01 -2.73
N PRO A 43 0.73 12.35 -2.73
CA PRO A 43 -0.42 13.23 -2.64
C PRO A 43 -1.28 13.13 -3.90
N ALA A 44 -2.61 13.20 -3.71
CA ALA A 44 -3.59 13.33 -4.78
C ALA A 44 -3.16 14.37 -5.82
N ILE A 45 -3.05 13.93 -7.07
CA ILE A 45 -2.78 14.81 -8.20
C ILE A 45 -4.09 15.53 -8.55
N ALA A 46 -3.99 16.83 -8.86
CA ALA A 46 -5.15 17.60 -9.29
C ALA A 46 -5.82 16.95 -10.53
N PRO A 47 -7.16 16.92 -10.59
CA PRO A 47 -7.89 16.35 -11.72
C PRO A 47 -7.43 16.97 -13.04
N ARG A 48 -7.16 16.14 -14.05
CA ARG A 48 -6.92 16.60 -15.42
C ARG A 48 -8.08 16.15 -16.29
N GLN A 49 -8.31 16.85 -17.40
CA GLN A 49 -9.39 16.48 -18.32
C GLN A 49 -9.17 15.04 -18.81
N ASN A 50 -10.19 14.20 -18.66
CA ASN A 50 -10.19 12.76 -19.01
C ASN A 50 -9.23 11.88 -18.18
N VAL A 51 -8.68 12.39 -17.07
CA VAL A 51 -7.88 11.61 -16.12
C VAL A 51 -8.51 11.70 -14.74
N GLU A 52 -9.01 10.58 -14.26
CA GLU A 52 -9.56 10.44 -12.92
C GLU A 52 -8.46 10.04 -11.95
N SER A 53 -8.47 10.63 -10.75
CA SER A 53 -7.54 10.26 -9.68
C SER A 53 -8.31 10.06 -8.39
N GLU A 54 -8.10 8.92 -7.74
CA GLU A 54 -8.71 8.52 -6.48
C GLU A 54 -7.61 8.25 -5.45
N GLU A 55 -7.93 8.48 -4.18
CA GLU A 55 -7.14 8.06 -3.03
C GLU A 55 -7.94 7.02 -2.25
N ILE A 56 -7.34 5.86 -2.00
CA ILE A 56 -7.98 4.73 -1.33
C ILE A 56 -7.24 4.48 -0.01
N ASP A 57 -7.95 4.60 1.10
CA ASP A 57 -7.46 4.20 2.42
C ASP A 57 -7.47 2.68 2.53
N ILE A 58 -6.29 2.07 2.52
CA ILE A 58 -6.13 0.61 2.56
C ILE A 58 -6.58 0.03 3.90
N SER A 59 -6.43 0.79 4.98
CA SER A 59 -6.86 0.39 6.33
C SER A 59 -8.39 0.24 6.41
N SER A 60 -9.13 0.94 5.54
CA SER A 60 -10.59 0.82 5.45
C SER A 60 -11.06 -0.49 4.80
N LEU A 61 -10.16 -1.17 4.07
CA LEU A 61 -10.45 -2.47 3.42
C LEU A 61 -10.34 -3.62 4.42
N VAL A 62 -9.90 -3.35 5.64
CA VAL A 62 -9.68 -4.34 6.67
C VAL A 62 -10.97 -4.70 7.39
N VAL A 63 -11.25 -5.99 7.50
CA VAL A 63 -12.42 -6.49 8.22
C VAL A 63 -12.02 -6.89 9.63
N PHE A 64 -12.72 -6.31 10.61
CA PHE A 64 -12.58 -6.62 12.02
C PHE A 64 -13.87 -7.24 12.56
N GLU A 65 -13.73 -8.20 13.46
CA GLU A 65 -14.79 -8.65 14.35
C GLU A 65 -15.18 -7.53 15.33
N PRO A 66 -16.43 -7.51 15.80
CA PRO A 66 -16.82 -6.70 16.94
C PRO A 66 -15.88 -6.95 18.11
N GLY A 67 -15.47 -5.87 18.79
CA GLY A 67 -14.59 -5.98 19.95
C GLY A 67 -15.17 -6.93 21.00
N ASP A 68 -14.31 -7.70 21.65
CA ASP A 68 -14.73 -8.49 22.81
C ASP A 68 -15.14 -7.59 24.00
N GLY A 69 -15.57 -8.18 25.11
CA GLY A 69 -15.92 -7.45 26.34
C GLY A 69 -14.78 -6.59 26.94
N HIS A 70 -13.56 -6.70 26.38
CA HIS A 70 -12.38 -5.93 26.73
C HIS A 70 -11.96 -4.95 25.62
N GLN A 71 -12.80 -4.75 24.59
CA GLN A 71 -12.57 -3.91 23.41
C GLN A 71 -11.40 -4.37 22.53
N ASN A 72 -10.97 -5.63 22.64
CA ASN A 72 -9.99 -6.18 21.70
C ASN A 72 -10.68 -6.44 20.37
N VAL A 73 -10.28 -5.72 19.33
CA VAL A 73 -10.76 -5.93 17.96
C VAL A 73 -9.89 -6.96 17.26
N ARG A 74 -10.51 -8.01 16.73
CA ARG A 74 -9.81 -9.06 15.98
C ARG A 74 -10.01 -8.86 14.50
N ARG A 75 -8.92 -8.81 13.74
CA ARG A 75 -8.98 -8.82 12.28
C ARG A 75 -9.38 -10.19 11.76
N THR A 76 -10.33 -10.25 10.83
CA THR A 76 -10.84 -11.50 10.25
C THR A 76 -10.62 -11.64 8.75
N GLY A 77 -10.27 -10.56 8.05
CA GLY A 77 -9.97 -10.61 6.63
C GLY A 77 -9.79 -9.24 5.99
N THR A 78 -9.80 -9.23 4.67
CA THR A 78 -9.81 -8.02 3.84
C THR A 78 -11.01 -8.07 2.90
N ARG A 79 -11.67 -6.93 2.73
CA ARG A 79 -12.56 -6.69 1.61
C ARG A 79 -11.71 -6.46 0.37
N THR A 80 -12.25 -6.85 -0.78
CA THR A 80 -11.70 -6.47 -2.08
C THR A 80 -12.63 -5.44 -2.70
N GLU A 81 -12.07 -4.31 -3.11
CA GLU A 81 -12.76 -3.32 -3.93
C GLU A 81 -12.33 -3.44 -5.39
N SER A 82 -13.24 -3.09 -6.29
CA SER A 82 -12.97 -3.12 -7.73
C SER A 82 -13.17 -1.73 -8.34
N ARG A 83 -12.32 -1.39 -9.30
CA ARG A 83 -12.39 -0.16 -10.11
C ARG A 83 -12.20 -0.52 -11.58
N ILE A 84 -12.88 0.21 -12.46
CA ILE A 84 -12.77 0.02 -13.91
C ILE A 84 -11.99 1.21 -14.46
N CYS A 85 -10.96 0.93 -15.28
CA CYS A 85 -10.19 1.94 -15.97
C CYS A 85 -10.05 1.59 -17.46
N GLY A 86 -10.90 2.16 -18.31
CA GLY A 86 -10.98 1.75 -19.72
C GLY A 86 -11.34 0.26 -19.83
N SER A 87 -10.48 -0.54 -20.47
CA SER A 87 -10.63 -2.01 -20.55
C SER A 87 -10.13 -2.77 -19.32
N LEU A 88 -9.54 -2.08 -18.34
CA LEU A 88 -8.89 -2.68 -17.17
C LEU A 88 -9.87 -2.81 -16.01
N LEU A 89 -9.88 -3.98 -15.37
CA LEU A 89 -10.51 -4.20 -14.07
C LEU A 89 -9.40 -4.30 -13.01
N VAL A 90 -9.41 -3.38 -12.06
CA VAL A 90 -8.45 -3.31 -10.96
C VAL A 90 -9.12 -3.82 -9.70
N ARG A 91 -8.55 -4.85 -9.06
CA ARG A 91 -8.98 -5.33 -7.75
C ARG A 91 -7.95 -4.95 -6.70
N ILE A 92 -8.44 -4.41 -5.59
CA ILE A 92 -7.65 -3.78 -4.54
C ILE A 92 -8.06 -4.38 -3.21
N SER A 93 -7.10 -4.89 -2.46
CA SER A 93 -7.30 -5.44 -1.11
C SER A 93 -6.15 -5.04 -0.19
N ALA A 94 -6.30 -5.26 1.11
CA ALA A 94 -5.22 -5.08 2.08
C ALA A 94 -4.46 -6.40 2.29
N GLY A 95 -3.13 -6.33 2.23
CA GLY A 95 -2.19 -7.37 2.66
C GLY A 95 -1.58 -7.04 4.02
N TYR A 96 -1.01 -8.05 4.67
CA TYR A 96 -0.52 -7.96 6.06
C TYR A 96 0.86 -8.58 6.20
N TYR A 97 1.75 -7.90 6.93
CA TYR A 97 3.08 -8.43 7.23
C TYR A 97 3.06 -9.52 8.31
N ASN A 98 2.02 -9.56 9.16
CA ASN A 98 1.94 -10.48 10.28
C ASN A 98 0.68 -11.36 10.18
N ALA A 99 0.88 -12.68 10.05
CA ALA A 99 -0.19 -13.67 10.04
C ALA A 99 -0.93 -13.78 11.39
N ASN A 100 -0.34 -13.28 12.49
CA ASN A 100 -0.99 -13.16 13.80
C ASN A 100 -0.95 -11.71 14.31
N PRO A 101 -1.86 -10.83 13.86
CA PRO A 101 -1.94 -9.43 14.29
C PRO A 101 -2.15 -9.25 15.80
N GLN A 102 -2.55 -10.31 16.51
CA GLN A 102 -2.86 -10.33 17.94
C GLN A 102 -1.72 -10.91 18.78
N GLY A 103 -0.65 -11.41 18.15
CA GLY A 103 0.56 -11.84 18.87
C GLY A 103 1.37 -10.64 19.36
N GLU A 104 2.45 -10.90 20.10
CA GLU A 104 3.36 -9.86 20.65
C GLU A 104 3.91 -8.88 19.60
N ARG A 105 3.79 -9.24 18.31
CA ARG A 105 4.23 -8.47 17.15
C ARG A 105 3.21 -7.41 16.67
N GLY A 106 1.96 -7.47 17.16
CA GLY A 106 0.87 -6.55 16.81
C GLY A 106 0.44 -6.60 15.34
N ALA A 107 -0.52 -5.75 14.96
CA ALA A 107 -0.83 -5.46 13.57
C ALA A 107 0.36 -4.66 13.00
N ALA A 108 1.19 -5.34 12.21
CA ALA A 108 2.12 -4.63 11.33
C ALA A 108 1.30 -3.92 10.24
N ASP A 109 1.83 -2.82 9.71
CA ASP A 109 1.13 -1.89 8.82
C ASP A 109 0.44 -2.60 7.66
N ASP A 110 -0.72 -2.07 7.25
CA ASP A 110 -1.42 -2.57 6.08
C ASP A 110 -0.66 -2.19 4.80
N TYR A 111 -0.85 -2.94 3.72
CA TYR A 111 -0.34 -2.54 2.41
C TYR A 111 -1.30 -2.95 1.29
N PRO A 112 -1.38 -2.18 0.20
CA PRO A 112 -2.22 -2.53 -0.93
C PRO A 112 -1.73 -3.80 -1.63
N LEU A 113 -2.65 -4.72 -1.89
CA LEU A 113 -2.52 -5.85 -2.82
C LEU A 113 -3.37 -5.59 -4.06
N ILE A 114 -2.74 -5.65 -5.23
CA ILE A 114 -3.35 -5.29 -6.51
C ILE A 114 -3.38 -6.48 -7.45
N GLU A 115 -4.53 -6.66 -8.09
CA GLU A 115 -4.69 -7.46 -9.30
C GLU A 115 -5.28 -6.61 -10.42
N VAL A 116 -4.82 -6.81 -11.64
CA VAL A 116 -5.34 -6.12 -12.83
C VAL A 116 -5.66 -7.15 -13.90
N GLU A 117 -6.87 -7.06 -14.43
CA GLU A 117 -7.37 -7.88 -15.52
C GLU A 117 -7.74 -7.01 -16.72
N SER A 118 -7.67 -7.60 -17.91
CA SER A 118 -8.27 -7.04 -19.12
C SER A 118 -8.94 -8.16 -19.91
N GLY A 119 -10.21 -7.96 -20.27
CA GLY A 119 -10.99 -8.95 -21.03
C GLY A 119 -11.06 -10.32 -20.33
N GLY A 120 -11.12 -10.34 -18.99
CA GLY A 120 -11.16 -11.56 -18.19
C GLY A 120 -9.82 -12.30 -18.05
N ARG A 121 -8.72 -11.75 -18.59
CA ARG A 121 -7.37 -12.30 -18.41
C ARG A 121 -6.60 -11.47 -17.39
N LEU A 122 -5.96 -12.15 -16.44
CA LEU A 122 -5.03 -11.54 -15.49
C LEU A 122 -3.81 -10.98 -16.23
N LEU A 123 -3.61 -9.68 -16.11
CA LEU A 123 -2.43 -8.97 -16.62
C LEU A 123 -1.33 -8.86 -15.57
N LEU A 124 -1.73 -8.61 -14.33
CA LEU A 124 -0.85 -8.37 -13.19
C LEU A 124 -1.53 -8.87 -11.91
N GLY A 125 -0.78 -9.45 -11.00
CA GLY A 125 -1.21 -9.69 -9.63
C GLY A 125 -1.18 -11.15 -9.17
N PRO A 126 -1.38 -11.37 -7.86
CA PRO A 126 -1.44 -10.34 -6.82
C PRO A 126 -0.06 -9.70 -6.58
N VAL A 127 0.02 -8.37 -6.57
CA VAL A 127 1.25 -7.61 -6.31
C VAL A 127 1.06 -6.68 -5.13
N ALA A 128 2.01 -6.71 -4.20
CA ALA A 128 2.07 -5.77 -3.09
C ALA A 128 2.71 -4.46 -3.54
N LEU A 129 2.07 -3.35 -3.18
CA LEU A 129 2.53 -2.00 -3.46
C LEU A 129 2.99 -1.30 -2.17
N GLY A 130 4.13 -0.62 -2.21
CA GLY A 130 4.61 0.20 -1.09
C GLY A 130 6.13 0.17 -0.93
N VAL A 131 6.62 0.87 0.09
CA VAL A 131 8.02 0.80 0.50
C VAL A 131 8.09 -0.11 1.71
N CYS A 132 8.78 -1.23 1.59
CA CYS A 132 9.26 -1.92 2.76
C CYS A 132 10.59 -1.24 3.14
N GLU A 133 10.54 -0.24 4.02
CA GLU A 133 11.74 0.43 4.50
C GLU A 133 12.55 -0.54 5.36
N ALA A 134 13.64 -1.06 4.81
CA ALA A 134 14.72 -1.62 5.63
C ALA A 134 15.33 -0.46 6.44
N GLY A 135 15.44 -0.60 7.75
CA GLY A 135 16.04 0.39 8.66
C GLY A 135 15.16 0.83 9.82
N SER A 136 13.88 0.42 9.89
CA SER A 136 13.09 0.62 11.11
C SER A 136 13.26 -0.60 12.02
N ALA A 137 13.66 -0.38 13.28
CA ALA A 137 13.89 -1.47 14.24
C ALA A 137 12.68 -2.41 14.41
N ARG A 138 11.46 -1.94 14.09
CA ARG A 138 10.23 -2.72 14.11
C ARG A 138 10.03 -3.52 12.81
N GLN A 139 10.34 -2.99 11.63
CA GLN A 139 10.19 -3.76 10.39
C GLN A 139 11.38 -4.71 10.20
N ASP A 140 12.61 -4.29 10.50
CA ASP A 140 13.82 -5.13 10.38
C ASP A 140 13.81 -6.35 11.30
N ALA A 141 13.22 -6.23 12.49
CA ALA A 141 13.14 -7.33 13.46
C ALA A 141 11.94 -8.27 13.23
N PHE A 142 10.86 -7.78 12.60
CA PHE A 142 9.55 -8.45 12.65
C PHE A 142 8.84 -8.64 11.30
N ALA A 143 9.28 -7.99 10.22
CA ALA A 143 8.71 -8.08 8.89
C ALA A 143 9.80 -8.31 7.83
N LYS A 144 9.84 -9.51 7.21
CA LYS A 144 10.64 -9.70 6.00
C LYS A 144 9.93 -8.96 4.87
N CYS A 145 10.57 -7.92 4.34
CA CYS A 145 10.20 -7.33 3.06
C CYS A 145 10.23 -8.41 1.97
N PRO A 146 9.10 -8.77 1.35
CA PRO A 146 9.14 -9.61 0.17
C PRO A 146 9.89 -8.86 -0.95
N GLU A 147 10.85 -9.52 -1.59
CA GLU A 147 11.69 -8.93 -2.66
C GLU A 147 10.85 -8.41 -3.84
N GLU A 148 9.61 -8.87 -3.98
CA GLU A 148 8.69 -8.61 -5.10
C GLU A 148 7.81 -7.36 -4.93
N TRP A 149 8.09 -6.49 -3.95
CA TRP A 149 7.31 -5.27 -3.71
C TRP A 149 7.56 -4.19 -4.75
N ALA A 150 6.52 -3.79 -5.47
CA ALA A 150 6.58 -2.64 -6.35
C ALA A 150 6.29 -1.35 -5.56
N THR A 151 6.95 -0.24 -5.89
CA THR A 151 6.63 1.10 -5.40
C THR A 151 5.64 1.82 -6.32
N GLU A 152 5.60 1.43 -7.60
CA GLU A 152 4.71 1.99 -8.62
C GLU A 152 4.38 0.91 -9.66
N VAL A 153 3.13 0.89 -10.09
CA VAL A 153 2.64 0.04 -11.18
C VAL A 153 2.06 0.97 -12.25
N ARG A 154 2.54 0.83 -13.49
CA ARG A 154 1.94 1.52 -14.64
C ARG A 154 1.56 0.52 -15.71
N ILE A 155 0.32 0.60 -16.17
CA ILE A 155 -0.22 -0.22 -17.27
C ILE A 155 -0.71 0.70 -18.37
N ARG A 156 -0.38 0.37 -19.62
CA ARG A 156 -0.85 1.12 -20.80
C ARG A 156 -1.22 0.18 -21.92
N ALA A 157 -2.28 0.49 -22.66
CA ALA A 157 -2.58 -0.20 -23.91
C ALA A 157 -1.51 0.12 -24.97
N ARG A 158 -1.23 -0.85 -25.84
CA ARG A 158 -0.33 -0.68 -26.99
C ARG A 158 -1.11 -0.37 -28.25
N SER A 159 -0.52 0.41 -29.16
CA SER A 159 -1.11 0.74 -30.47
C SER A 159 -1.33 -0.48 -31.36
N GLU A 160 -0.53 -1.52 -31.19
CA GLU A 160 -0.59 -2.79 -31.92
C GLU A 160 -1.40 -3.89 -31.21
N GLY A 161 -2.10 -3.53 -30.13
CA GLY A 161 -2.85 -4.45 -29.27
C GLY A 161 -2.04 -5.00 -28.10
N GLY A 162 -2.74 -5.39 -27.03
CA GLY A 162 -2.15 -5.82 -25.77
C GLY A 162 -1.82 -4.67 -24.81
N HIS A 163 -1.10 -4.98 -23.73
CA HIS A 163 -0.75 -4.03 -22.67
C HIS A 163 0.74 -4.14 -22.31
N ASP A 164 1.37 -2.99 -22.07
CA ASP A 164 2.65 -2.93 -21.36
C ASP A 164 2.38 -2.82 -19.86
N VAL A 165 3.11 -3.59 -19.06
CA VAL A 165 3.07 -3.53 -17.59
C VAL A 165 4.47 -3.18 -17.08
N GLU A 166 4.59 -2.00 -16.47
CA GLU A 166 5.82 -1.50 -15.86
C GLU A 166 5.69 -1.56 -14.34
N LEU A 167 6.66 -2.22 -13.69
CA LEU A 167 6.77 -2.34 -12.24
C LEU A 167 8.04 -1.64 -11.80
N GLN A 168 7.90 -0.59 -10.99
CA GLN A 168 9.05 0.02 -10.36
C GLN A 168 9.26 -0.63 -8.99
N HIS A 169 10.42 -1.22 -8.75
CA HIS A 169 10.88 -1.59 -7.42
C HIS A 169 12.04 -0.66 -7.03
N VAL A 170 12.75 -0.99 -5.95
CA VAL A 170 14.09 -0.41 -5.66
C VAL A 170 15.06 -0.65 -6.85
N TYR A 171 14.79 -1.65 -7.70
CA TYR A 171 15.31 -1.79 -9.06
C TYR A 171 14.15 -1.84 -10.09
N GLY A 172 14.34 -1.31 -11.29
CA GLY A 172 13.26 -1.29 -12.30
C GLY A 172 13.06 -2.65 -12.97
N GLU A 173 11.81 -3.12 -13.08
CA GLU A 173 11.43 -4.33 -13.83
C GLU A 173 10.46 -3.99 -14.98
N ARG A 174 10.67 -4.56 -16.17
CA ARG A 174 9.75 -4.42 -17.32
C ARG A 174 9.36 -5.78 -17.88
N ARG A 175 8.05 -6.04 -17.96
CA ARG A 175 7.50 -7.28 -18.51
C ARG A 175 6.76 -7.00 -19.81
N PHE A 176 7.02 -7.83 -20.81
CA PHE A 176 6.30 -7.79 -22.08
C PHE A 176 5.24 -8.88 -22.10
N MET A 177 3.98 -8.50 -22.36
CA MET A 177 2.89 -9.45 -22.54
C MET A 177 2.54 -9.50 -24.05
N PRO A 178 2.78 -10.64 -24.74
CA PRO A 178 2.52 -10.71 -26.18
C PRO A 178 1.02 -10.57 -26.50
N PRO A 179 0.65 -9.93 -27.62
CA PRO A 179 -0.71 -9.99 -28.14
C PRO A 179 -1.04 -11.43 -28.57
N ASN A 180 -2.32 -11.81 -28.43
CA ASN A 180 -2.82 -13.10 -28.91
C ASN A 180 -3.04 -13.07 -30.43
#